data_AF-A0A4Z1PEJ5-F1
#
_entry.id   AF-A0A4Z1PEJ5-F1
#
_cell.length_a   1.000
_cell.length_b   1.000
_cell.length_c   1.000
_cell.angle_alpha   90.00
_cell.angle_beta   90.00
_cell.angle_gamma   90.00
#
_symmetry.space_group_name_H-M   'P 1'
#
loop_
_entity.id
_entity.type
_entity.pdbx_description
1 polymer ?
#
loop_
_entity_poly.entity_id
_entity_poly.type
_entity_poly.pdbx_seq_one_letter_code
_entity_poly.pdbx_strand_id
1 'polypeptide(L)'
;MSAFPSYGERIGPWQEKLNELCIANGFRPPIYQIASDRRGGRTAWSSTVEVQGTTIPARYWYDGQYVHNAKEDAAQVALERLKAGYVPHAQYQHAQQHGQGQHHQHQKHWSYSQSS
;
A
#
# COMPACT_ATOMS: atom_id res chain seq x y z
N MET A 1 -27.10 -4.09 1.02
CA MET A 1 -26.57 -2.94 0.26
C MET A 1 -25.10 -3.24 -0.04
N SER A 2 -24.83 -3.80 -1.22
CA SER A 2 -23.48 -4.14 -1.65
C SER A 2 -22.88 -2.92 -2.33
N ALA A 3 -21.89 -2.29 -1.69
CA ALA A 3 -21.19 -1.15 -2.25
C ALA A 3 -20.31 -1.63 -3.42
N PHE A 4 -20.80 -1.45 -4.65
CA PHE A 4 -19.96 -1.58 -5.84
C PHE A 4 -19.02 -0.37 -5.93
N PRO A 5 -17.73 -0.58 -6.24
CA PRO A 5 -16.77 0.52 -6.34
C PRO A 5 -17.12 1.46 -7.49
N SER A 6 -16.97 2.76 -7.23
CA SER A 6 -17.14 3.86 -8.19
C SER A 6 -16.25 3.64 -9.42
N TYR A 7 -16.85 3.77 -10.61
CA TYR A 7 -16.33 3.54 -11.97
C TYR A 7 -15.15 4.43 -12.42
N GLY A 8 -14.27 4.86 -11.51
CA GLY A 8 -13.08 5.66 -11.83
C GLY A 8 -11.76 4.89 -11.79
N GLU A 9 -11.73 3.72 -11.17
CA GLU A 9 -10.50 2.96 -10.97
C GLU A 9 -10.62 1.63 -11.71
N ARG A 10 -9.87 1.45 -12.80
CA ARG A 10 -9.86 0.18 -13.52
C ARG A 10 -9.44 -0.92 -12.55
N ILE A 11 -10.35 -1.84 -12.26
CA ILE A 11 -10.07 -3.05 -11.50
C ILE A 11 -9.18 -3.91 -12.40
N GLY A 12 -8.04 -4.33 -11.87
CA GLY A 12 -7.11 -5.17 -12.62
C GLY A 12 -7.47 -6.64 -12.51
N PRO A 13 -6.91 -7.49 -13.38
CA PRO A 13 -7.26 -8.89 -13.48
C PRO A 13 -7.01 -9.68 -12.18
N TRP A 14 -6.05 -9.28 -11.34
CA TRP A 14 -5.81 -9.95 -10.06
C TRP A 14 -6.82 -9.54 -8.99
N GLN A 15 -7.19 -8.27 -8.94
CA GLN A 15 -8.25 -7.79 -8.06
C GLN A 15 -9.60 -8.46 -8.37
N GLU A 16 -9.92 -8.61 -9.66
CA GLU A 16 -11.15 -9.29 -10.11
C GLU A 16 -11.17 -10.76 -9.70
N LYS A 17 -10.09 -11.51 -9.99
CA LYS A 17 -9.97 -12.91 -9.57
C LYS A 17 -10.08 -13.11 -8.06
N LEU A 18 -9.49 -12.20 -7.27
CA LEU A 18 -9.59 -12.27 -5.81
C LEU A 18 -11.04 -12.02 -5.35
N ASN A 19 -11.71 -11.05 -5.97
CA ASN A 19 -13.11 -10.77 -5.68
C ASN A 19 -14.01 -11.98 -6.03
N GLU A 20 -13.83 -12.59 -7.20
CA GLU A 20 -14.55 -13.80 -7.59
C GLU A 20 -14.31 -14.95 -6.61
N LEU A 21 -13.06 -15.17 -6.19
CA LEU A 21 -12.73 -16.19 -5.19
C LEU A 21 -13.42 -15.91 -3.86
N CYS A 22 -13.43 -14.65 -3.41
CA CYS A 22 -14.14 -14.27 -2.20
C CYS A 22 -15.65 -14.55 -2.31
N ILE A 23 -16.27 -14.17 -3.43
CA ILE A 23 -17.69 -14.44 -3.70
C ILE A 23 -17.98 -15.94 -3.68
N ALA A 24 -17.17 -16.74 -4.40
CA ALA A 24 -17.35 -18.19 -4.49
C ALA A 24 -17.24 -18.91 -3.14
N ASN A 25 -16.49 -18.35 -2.19
CA ASN A 25 -16.30 -18.92 -0.85
C ASN A 25 -17.21 -18.26 0.22
N GLY A 26 -18.13 -17.35 -0.16
CA GLY A 26 -18.99 -16.64 0.78
C GLY A 26 -18.22 -15.66 1.69
N PHE A 27 -17.03 -15.24 1.25
CA PHE A 27 -16.21 -14.29 1.98
C PHE A 27 -16.68 -12.87 1.75
N ARG A 28 -16.33 -11.97 2.69
CA ARG A 28 -16.51 -10.54 2.45
C ARG A 28 -15.63 -10.10 1.26
N PRO A 29 -16.07 -9.09 0.48
CA PRO A 29 -15.24 -8.51 -0.57
C PRO A 29 -13.87 -8.06 -0.01
N PRO A 30 -12.79 -8.22 -0.80
CA PRO A 30 -11.45 -7.81 -0.37
C PRO A 30 -11.39 -6.30 -0.13
N ILE A 31 -10.77 -5.88 0.98
CA ILE A 31 -10.61 -4.46 1.32
C ILE A 31 -9.15 -4.06 1.10
N TYR A 32 -8.92 -3.06 0.25
CA TYR A 32 -7.58 -2.56 -0.06
C TYR A 32 -7.27 -1.28 0.71
N GLN A 33 -6.06 -1.21 1.28
CA GLN A 33 -5.52 -0.01 1.91
C GLN A 33 -4.23 0.38 1.20
N ILE A 34 -4.09 1.65 0.85
CA ILE A 34 -2.93 2.17 0.11
C ILE A 34 -2.01 2.93 1.05
N ALA A 35 -0.72 2.61 0.97
CA ALA A 35 0.35 3.31 1.66
C ALA A 35 1.17 4.13 0.66
N SER A 36 1.58 5.34 1.05
CA SER A 36 2.38 6.24 0.24
C SER A 36 3.62 6.73 1.00
N ASP A 37 4.75 6.81 0.32
CA ASP A 37 6.05 7.22 0.86
C ASP A 37 6.71 8.27 -0.06
N ARG A 38 7.16 9.41 0.49
CA ARG A 38 7.76 10.51 -0.29
C ARG A 38 9.29 10.40 -0.31
N ARG A 39 9.87 10.16 -1.48
CA ARG A 39 11.31 9.97 -1.71
C ARG A 39 11.90 11.07 -2.58
N GLY A 40 12.13 12.25 -1.98
CA GLY A 40 12.87 13.34 -2.63
C GLY A 40 12.34 13.77 -4.00
N GLY A 41 11.02 13.89 -4.14
CA GLY A 41 10.33 14.27 -5.38
C GLY A 41 9.56 13.14 -6.07
N ARG A 42 9.80 11.89 -5.70
CA ARG A 42 8.99 10.73 -6.12
C ARG A 42 8.07 10.29 -5.00
N THR A 43 6.92 9.72 -5.34
CA THR A 43 6.09 8.97 -4.39
C THR A 43 6.26 7.49 -4.68
N ALA A 44 6.48 6.69 -3.64
CA ALA A 44 6.38 5.25 -3.70
C ALA A 44 5.04 4.82 -3.09
N TRP A 45 4.43 3.77 -3.64
CA TRP A 45 3.12 3.26 -3.29
C TRP A 45 3.19 1.79 -2.94
N SER A 46 2.50 1.40 -1.89
CA SER A 46 2.27 0.00 -1.54
C SER A 46 0.79 -0.20 -1.22
N SER A 47 0.36 -1.45 -1.14
CA SER A 47 -1.02 -1.80 -0.85
C SER A 47 -1.06 -2.98 0.12
N THR A 48 -2.08 -3.03 0.95
CA THR A 48 -2.45 -4.23 1.70
C THR A 48 -3.88 -4.60 1.38
N VAL A 49 -4.16 -5.90 1.21
CA VAL A 49 -5.51 -6.42 1.03
C VAL A 49 -5.94 -7.23 2.25
N GLU A 50 -7.12 -6.98 2.77
CA GLU A 50 -7.73 -7.77 3.83
C GLU A 50 -8.69 -8.80 3.23
N VAL A 51 -8.45 -10.08 3.54
CA VAL A 51 -9.33 -11.20 3.18
C VAL A 51 -9.54 -12.07 4.41
N GLN A 52 -10.79 -12.32 4.79
CA GLN A 52 -11.14 -13.16 5.95
C GLN A 52 -10.42 -12.75 7.25
N GLY A 53 -10.29 -11.44 7.49
CA GLY A 53 -9.60 -10.89 8.67
C GLY A 53 -8.08 -11.04 8.64
N THR A 54 -7.51 -11.58 7.55
CA THR A 54 -6.06 -11.65 7.33
C THR A 54 -5.64 -10.53 6.40
N THR A 55 -4.70 -9.70 6.84
CA THR A 55 -4.12 -8.65 6.01
C THR A 55 -2.87 -9.14 5.29
N ILE A 56 -2.84 -8.94 3.97
CA ILE A 56 -1.82 -9.45 3.07
C ILE A 56 -1.20 -8.26 2.34
N PRO A 57 0.08 -7.94 2.59
CA PRO A 57 0.75 -6.82 1.94
C PRO A 57 1.20 -7.17 0.53
N ALA A 58 1.30 -6.16 -0.33
CA ALA A 58 2.13 -6.21 -1.52
C ALA A 58 3.59 -6.48 -1.13
N ARG A 59 4.30 -7.16 -2.02
CA ARG A 59 5.71 -7.53 -1.91
C ARG A 59 6.62 -6.32 -2.02
N TYR A 60 6.22 -5.33 -2.80
CA TYR A 60 7.09 -4.22 -3.20
C TYR A 60 6.43 -2.86 -3.01
N TRP A 61 7.28 -1.83 -3.08
CA TRP A 61 6.90 -0.43 -3.23
C TRP A 61 7.08 -0.04 -4.69
N TYR A 62 6.04 0.52 -5.30
CA TYR A 62 5.98 0.91 -6.70
C TYR A 62 6.12 2.43 -6.81
N ASP A 63 6.94 2.93 -7.72
CA ASP A 63 7.17 4.38 -7.84
C ASP A 63 6.08 5.10 -8.65
N GLY A 64 6.17 6.43 -8.69
CA GLY A 64 5.38 7.27 -9.61
C GLY A 64 3.86 7.15 -9.44
N GLN A 65 3.18 6.73 -10.51
CA GLN A 65 1.71 6.64 -10.59
C GLN A 65 1.19 5.20 -10.42
N TYR A 66 2.05 4.26 -10.03
CA TYR A 66 1.77 2.82 -10.07
C TYR A 66 1.04 2.28 -8.82
N VAL A 67 0.07 3.03 -8.28
CA VAL A 67 -0.83 2.58 -7.19
C VAL A 67 -1.57 1.30 -7.59
N HIS A 68 -1.98 1.22 -8.85
CA HIS A 68 -2.67 0.06 -9.40
C HIS A 68 -1.80 -1.21 -9.33
N ASN A 69 -0.50 -1.11 -9.63
CA ASN A 69 0.41 -2.24 -9.54
C ASN A 69 0.56 -2.74 -8.10
N ALA A 70 0.53 -1.83 -7.12
CA ALA A 70 0.53 -2.19 -5.72
C ALA A 70 -0.73 -2.99 -5.32
N LYS A 71 -1.91 -2.57 -5.80
CA LYS A 71 -3.17 -3.30 -5.58
C LYS A 71 -3.17 -4.68 -6.24
N GLU A 72 -2.71 -4.75 -7.50
CA GLU A 72 -2.59 -6.01 -8.24
C GLU A 72 -1.65 -6.99 -7.56
N ASP A 73 -0.52 -6.52 -7.04
CA ASP A 73 0.44 -7.36 -6.35
C ASP A 73 -0.10 -7.91 -5.03
N ALA A 74 -0.73 -7.06 -4.21
CA ALA A 74 -1.41 -7.51 -2.99
C ALA A 74 -2.50 -8.55 -3.31
N ALA A 75 -3.27 -8.35 -4.38
CA ALA A 75 -4.32 -9.27 -4.82
C ALA A 75 -3.74 -10.62 -5.28
N GLN A 76 -2.66 -10.59 -6.07
CA GLN A 76 -1.97 -11.79 -6.52
C GLN A 76 -1.43 -12.61 -5.33
N VAL A 77 -0.76 -11.94 -4.38
CA VAL A 77 -0.23 -12.60 -3.18
C VAL A 77 -1.35 -13.21 -2.34
N ALA A 78 -2.49 -12.53 -2.22
CA ALA A 78 -3.64 -13.06 -1.50
C ALA A 78 -4.21 -14.32 -2.17
N LEU A 79 -4.35 -14.32 -3.49
CA LEU A 79 -4.79 -15.49 -4.25
C LEU A 79 -3.85 -16.69 -4.08
N GLU A 80 -2.55 -16.46 -4.17
CA GLU A 80 -1.53 -17.50 -3.99
C GLU A 80 -1.61 -18.11 -2.57
N ARG A 81 -1.75 -17.26 -1.54
CA ARG A 81 -1.87 -17.69 -0.14
C ARG A 81 -3.14 -18.50 0.13
N LEU A 82 -4.28 -18.03 -0.38
CA LEU A 82 -5.57 -18.72 -0.22
C LEU A 82 -5.56 -20.09 -0.92
N LYS A 83 -4.96 -20.18 -2.10
CA LYS A 83 -4.81 -21.45 -2.83
C LYS A 83 -3.85 -22.42 -2.15
N ALA A 84 -2.80 -21.91 -1.52
CA ALA A 84 -1.82 -22.73 -0.80
C ALA A 84 -2.32 -23.22 0.58
N GLY A 85 -3.51 -22.78 1.03
CA GLY A 85 -4.01 -23.07 2.39
C GLY A 85 -3.17 -22.42 3.50
N TYR A 86 -2.28 -21.48 3.14
CA TYR A 86 -1.35 -20.85 4.06
C TYR A 86 -1.80 -19.42 4.36
N VAL A 87 -2.33 -19.21 5.56
CA VAL A 87 -2.54 -17.88 6.16
C VAL A 87 -1.43 -17.64 7.18
N PRO A 88 -0.24 -17.15 6.77
CA PRO A 88 0.72 -16.66 7.75
C PRO A 88 0.13 -15.40 8.36
N HIS A 89 0.20 -15.30 9.69
CA HIS A 89 0.17 -14.01 10.36
C HIS A 89 1.26 -13.15 9.73
N ALA A 90 0.88 -12.08 9.01
CA ALA A 90 1.84 -11.13 8.49
C ALA A 90 2.42 -10.34 9.66
N GLN A 91 3.68 -10.55 10.00
CA GLN A 91 4.45 -9.56 10.74
C GLN A 91 4.62 -8.35 9.81
N TYR A 92 3.95 -7.26 10.14
CA TYR A 92 4.16 -5.95 9.53
C TYR A 92 5.60 -5.50 9.81
N GLN A 93 6.51 -5.62 8.84
CA GLN A 93 7.89 -5.11 8.96
C GLN A 93 8.22 -3.93 8.04
N HIS A 94 7.23 -3.15 7.61
CA HIS A 94 7.47 -1.88 6.92
C HIS A 94 6.67 -0.75 7.55
N ALA A 95 6.76 -0.63 8.87
CA ALA A 95 6.35 0.59 9.55
C ALA A 95 7.51 1.60 9.52
N GLN A 96 7.23 2.75 8.90
CA GLN A 96 7.68 4.09 9.30
C GLN A 96 9.18 4.42 9.19
N GLN A 97 9.51 5.20 8.16
CA GLN A 97 10.56 6.22 8.30
C GLN A 97 10.05 7.57 7.76
N HIS A 98 9.63 8.43 8.71
CA HIS A 98 9.58 9.91 8.70
C HIS A 98 8.69 10.56 7.62
N GLY A 99 7.72 11.43 7.92
CA GLY A 99 7.56 12.33 9.05
C GLY A 99 6.94 13.62 8.50
N GLN A 100 5.88 14.08 9.17
CA GLN A 100 5.07 15.26 8.86
C GLN A 100 5.92 16.54 8.81
N GLY A 101 5.43 17.55 8.08
CA GLY A 101 6.02 18.88 8.04
C GLY A 101 6.19 19.51 9.43
N GLN A 102 7.30 20.22 9.61
CA GLN A 102 7.43 21.27 10.60
C GLN A 102 7.86 22.55 9.90
N HIS A 103 6.87 23.41 9.68
CA HIS A 103 7.05 24.83 9.47
C HIS A 103 7.50 25.45 10.80
N HIS A 104 8.81 25.66 11.01
CA HIS A 104 9.30 26.61 12.00
C HIS A 104 10.56 27.30 11.49
N GLN A 105 10.36 28.57 11.15
CA GLN A 105 11.35 29.62 11.02
C GLN A 105 12.36 29.57 12.17
N HIS A 106 13.64 29.35 11.86
CA HIS A 106 14.72 29.87 12.69
C HIS A 106 15.98 30.09 11.85
N GLN A 107 16.28 31.36 11.63
CA GLN A 107 17.59 31.85 11.25
C GLN A 107 18.62 31.30 12.23
N LYS A 108 19.70 30.71 11.72
CA LYS A 108 20.99 30.69 12.44
C LYS A 108 22.08 31.10 11.48
N HIS A 109 22.72 32.20 11.86
CA HIS A 109 23.72 32.95 11.12
C HIS A 109 24.86 32.08 10.59
N TRP A 110 25.33 32.41 9.40
CA TRP A 110 26.67 32.07 8.93
C TRP A 110 27.69 32.90 9.71
N SER A 111 28.41 32.30 10.65
CA SER A 111 29.61 32.91 11.22
C SER A 111 30.74 32.79 10.20
N TYR A 112 31.04 33.88 9.51
CA TYR A 112 32.28 34.03 8.76
C TYR A 112 33.41 34.31 9.75
N SER A 113 34.33 33.35 9.87
CA SER A 113 35.63 33.56 10.49
C SER A 113 36.56 34.16 9.44
N GLN A 114 36.97 35.41 9.61
CA GLN A 114 38.23 35.90 9.04
C GLN A 114 38.96 36.72 10.10
N SER A 115 40.07 36.16 10.54
CA SER A 115 41.11 36.77 11.36
C SER A 115 42.20 37.27 10.43
N SER A 116 42.51 38.57 10.48
CA SER A 116 43.87 39.17 10.47
C SER A 116 43.75 40.68 10.44
#